data_AF-A0A7V0JD07-F1
#
_entry.id   AF-A0A7V0JD07-F1
#
_cell.length_a   1.000
_cell.length_b   1.000
_cell.length_c   1.000
_cell.angle_alpha   90.00
_cell.angle_beta   90.00
_cell.angle_gamma   90.00
#
_symmetry.space_group_name_H-M   'P 1'
#
loop_
_entity.id
_entity.type
_entity.pdbx_description
1 polymer ?
#
loop_
_entity_poly.entity_id
_entity_poly.type
_entity_poly.pdbx_seq_one_letter_code
_entity_poly.pdbx_strand_id
1 'polypeptide(L)' 'MKGTRPENVPVEGADYNLIINLQAASALGIEVPDETLKQADLIVR' A
#
# COMPACT_ATOMS: atom_id res chain seq x y z
N MET A 1 -22.42 14.76 11.11
CA MET A 1 -21.20 14.70 11.97
C MET A 1 -21.66 14.77 13.43
N LYS A 2 -21.10 13.95 14.34
CA LYS A 2 -21.62 13.76 15.70
C LYS A 2 -21.26 14.86 16.73
N GLY A 3 -20.64 15.97 16.31
CA GLY A 3 -20.33 17.10 17.18
C GLY A 3 -19.16 16.88 18.16
N THR A 4 -18.39 15.80 18.02
CA THR A 4 -17.15 15.60 18.77
C THR A 4 -16.18 16.75 18.47
N ARG A 5 -15.66 17.38 19.52
CA ARG A 5 -14.68 18.45 19.36
C ARG A 5 -13.38 17.89 18.77
N PRO A 6 -12.77 18.55 17.76
CA PRO A 6 -11.55 18.05 17.12
C PRO A 6 -10.41 17.76 18.09
N GLU A 7 -10.27 18.52 19.17
CA GLU A 7 -9.23 18.29 20.19
C GLU A 7 -9.41 16.98 20.99
N ASN A 8 -10.60 16.39 20.98
CA ASN A 8 -10.92 15.15 21.69
C ASN A 8 -10.93 13.93 20.77
N VAL A 9 -10.60 14.10 19.49
CA VAL A 9 -10.45 12.99 18.54
C VAL A 9 -9.04 12.43 18.70
N PRO A 10 -8.88 11.14 19.05
CA PRO A 10 -7.55 10.54 19.13
C PRO A 10 -6.87 10.55 17.76
N VAL A 11 -5.55 10.76 17.75
CA VAL A 11 -4.75 10.67 16.52
C VAL A 11 -4.62 9.19 16.16
N GLU A 12 -5.03 8.84 14.94
CA GLU A 12 -4.89 7.48 14.41
C GLU A 12 -3.60 7.35 13.57
N GLY A 13 -2.97 6.19 13.66
CA GLY A 13 -1.87 5.80 12.76
C GLY A 13 -2.42 5.26 11.44
N ALA A 14 -1.60 5.29 10.39
CA ALA A 14 -1.92 4.67 9.12
C ALA A 14 -1.18 3.34 8.97
N ASP A 15 -1.90 2.33 8.48
CA ASP A 15 -1.29 1.10 8.01
C ASP A 15 -0.69 1.28 6.62
N TYR A 16 0.29 0.45 6.29
CA TYR A 16 0.93 0.42 4.97
C TYR A 16 0.68 -0.93 4.31
N ASN A 17 0.43 -0.89 2.99
CA ASN A 17 0.32 -2.09 2.16
C ASN A 17 1.31 -1.99 1.00
N LEU A 18 2.04 -3.07 0.73
CA LEU A 18 2.90 -3.23 -0.43
C LEU A 18 2.09 -3.77 -1.61
N ILE A 19 1.84 -2.90 -2.59
CA ILE A 19 1.13 -3.26 -3.83
C ILE A 19 2.09 -3.18 -5.01
N ILE A 20 2.16 -4.25 -5.80
CA ILE A 20 3.07 -4.34 -6.95
C ILE A 20 2.28 -4.51 -8.24
N ASN A 21 2.54 -3.63 -9.22
CA ASN A 21 1.98 -3.75 -10.56
C ASN A 21 3.00 -4.38 -11.51
N LEU A 22 2.79 -5.65 -11.85
CA LEU A 22 3.67 -6.40 -12.73
C LEU A 22 3.57 -5.96 -14.19
N GLN A 23 2.39 -5.51 -14.63
CA GLN A 23 2.22 -4.98 -15.98
C GLN A 23 3.08 -3.73 -16.19
N ALA A 24 3.07 -2.81 -15.22
CA ALA A 24 3.87 -1.61 -15.25
C ALA A 24 5.38 -1.92 -15.12
N ALA A 25 5.76 -2.83 -14.21
CA ALA A 25 7.15 -3.24 -14.06
C ALA A 25 7.71 -3.83 -15.37
N SER A 26 6.95 -4.73 -16.01
CA SER A 26 7.30 -5.33 -17.30
C SER A 26 7.45 -4.27 -18.41
N ALA A 27 6.49 -3.34 -18.50
CA ALA A 27 6.54 -2.25 -19.49
C ALA A 27 7.75 -1.32 -19.30
N LEU A 28 8.24 -1.18 -18.08
CA LEU A 28 9.42 -0.37 -17.73
C LEU A 28 10.73 -1.17 -17.77
N GLY A 29 10.67 -2.48 -18.07
CA GLY A 29 11.85 -3.36 -18.03
C GLY A 29 12.41 -3.56 -16.62
N ILE A 30 11.58 -3.38 -15.59
CA ILE A 30 11.94 -3.59 -14.19
C ILE A 30 11.68 -5.04 -13.83
N GLU A 31 12.72 -5.75 -13.41
CA GLU A 31 12.62 -7.08 -12.83
C GLU A 31 12.35 -6.95 -11.32
N VAL A 32 11.22 -7.49 -10.86
CA VAL A 32 10.85 -7.47 -9.44
C VAL A 32 11.30 -8.78 -8.79
N PRO A 33 12.16 -8.76 -7.76
CA PRO A 33 12.63 -9.97 -7.10
C PRO A 33 11.49 -10.78 -6.46
N ASP A 34 11.60 -12.10 -6.50
CA ASP A 34 10.62 -13.00 -5.88
C ASP A 34 10.43 -12.75 -4.38
N GLU A 35 11.49 -12.39 -3.66
CA GLU A 35 11.40 -12.03 -2.24
C GLU A 35 10.52 -10.80 -2.00
N THR A 36 10.53 -9.84 -2.92
CA THR A 36 9.66 -8.65 -2.85
C THR A 36 8.22 -9.02 -3.20
N LEU A 37 8.00 -9.92 -4.17
CA LEU A 37 6.66 -10.39 -4.53
C LEU A 37 6.01 -11.20 -3.40
N LYS A 38 6.77 -12.01 -2.66
CA LYS A 38 6.29 -12.76 -1.50
C LYS A 38 5.81 -11.87 -0.36
N GLN A 39 6.32 -10.65 -0.27
CA GLN A 39 5.95 -9.67 0.75
C GLN A 39 4.79 -8.76 0.32
N ALA A 40 4.35 -8.84 -0.94
CA ALA A 40 3.29 -7.98 -1.44
C ALA A 40 1.93 -8.41 -0.89
N ASP A 41 1.20 -7.43 -0.35
CA ASP A 41 -0.20 -7.61 0.06
C ASP A 41 -1.11 -7.79 -1.15
N LEU A 42 -0.73 -7.20 -2.29
CA LEU A 42 -1.44 -7.36 -3.55
C LEU A 42 -0.52 -7.26 -4.76
N ILE A 43 -0.77 -8.12 -5.75
CA ILE A 43 -0.12 -8.09 -7.06
C ILE A 43 -1.16 -7.83 -8.15
N VAL A 44 -0.95 -6.77 -8.93
CA VAL A 44 -1.75 -6.43 -10.11
C VAL A 44 -1.06 -7.02 -11.35
N ARG A 45 -1.83 -7.76 -12.17
CA ARG A 45 -1.33 -8.47 -13.36
C ARG A 45 -1.88 -7.88 -14.64
#